data_AF-A0A8J3ZPS3-F1
#
_entry.id   AF-A0A8J3ZPS3-F1
#
_cell.length_a   1.000
_cell.length_b   1.000
_cell.length_c   1.000
_cell.angle_alpha   90.00
_cell.angle_beta   90.00
_cell.angle_gamma   90.00
#
_symmetry.space_group_name_H-M   'P 1'
#
loop_
_entity.id
_entity.type
_entity.pdbx_description
1 polymer ?
#
loop_
_entity_poly.entity_id
_entity_poly.type
_entity_poly.pdbx_seq_one_letter_code
_entity_poly.pdbx_strand_id
1 'polypeptide(L)'
;MAAGGVITFNCGPDPVTITMKATAKVRNTVQRVVLDGGGKVTLSGAGQRRILFMNTCDSAQGSIGGNCADQATPQLTVQNLTFANGNSNGARTDYDGGGGGGAVFQRGGRFKVVNSRFVNNRCESTGPDVGGAALRVFDQSKDLPVYVVNSTFEGGVCSNGAGISSIHVSWVVLNSLFRNNQAIGKGANPARAGTPGGGSGGAIYCDGDKFTLALNGTVIENNKANEGGGAIFFVSNDRTGTMSIENSRLKGNPSAGFETDGLPGIFFLGARRPTTTGSTLSK
;
A
#
# COMPACT_ATOMS: atom_id res chain seq x y z
N MET A 1 11.84 -16.00 -5.60
CA MET A 1 12.66 -16.06 -4.37
C MET A 1 12.42 -17.39 -3.70
N ALA A 2 13.13 -18.44 -4.14
CA ALA A 2 12.80 -19.81 -3.79
C ALA A 2 13.44 -20.30 -2.47
N ALA A 3 14.60 -19.78 -2.09
CA ALA A 3 15.34 -20.23 -0.92
C ALA A 3 14.98 -19.49 0.38
N GLY A 4 14.31 -18.34 0.30
CA GLY A 4 14.16 -17.46 1.46
C GLY A 4 15.47 -16.75 1.84
N GLY A 5 15.58 -16.36 3.11
CA GLY A 5 16.78 -15.77 3.70
C GLY A 5 16.94 -14.27 3.44
N VAL A 6 18.14 -13.77 3.72
CA VAL A 6 18.55 -12.39 3.41
C VAL A 6 19.15 -12.36 2.01
N ILE A 7 18.66 -11.46 1.17
CA ILE A 7 19.06 -11.28 -0.21
C ILE A 7 19.60 -9.86 -0.35
N THR A 8 20.90 -9.77 -0.65
CA THR A 8 21.63 -8.53 -0.93
C THR A 8 22.07 -8.50 -2.38
N PHE A 9 22.43 -7.32 -2.87
CA PHE A 9 22.84 -7.10 -4.26
C PHE A 9 24.34 -6.77 -4.32
N ASN A 10 25.11 -7.54 -5.09
CA ASN A 10 26.53 -7.30 -5.30
C ASN A 10 26.75 -6.52 -6.61
N CYS A 11 26.39 -5.24 -6.61
CA CYS A 11 26.44 -4.37 -7.81
C CYS A 11 27.58 -3.36 -7.79
N GLY A 12 28.51 -3.48 -6.84
CA GLY A 12 29.61 -2.52 -6.65
C GLY A 12 29.21 -1.30 -5.80
N PRO A 13 30.05 -0.25 -5.79
CA PRO A 13 29.87 0.90 -4.91
C PRO A 13 28.78 1.87 -5.37
N ASP A 14 28.46 1.89 -6.67
CA ASP A 14 27.58 2.91 -7.26
C ASP A 14 26.09 2.51 -7.23
N PRO A 15 25.16 3.47 -7.17
CA PRO A 15 23.74 3.20 -7.33
C PRO A 15 23.42 2.53 -8.67
N VAL A 16 22.53 1.53 -8.65
CA VAL A 16 22.15 0.75 -9.83
C VAL A 16 20.64 0.68 -9.98
N THR A 17 20.16 0.70 -11.23
CA THR A 17 18.78 0.35 -11.56
C THR A 17 18.75 -1.01 -12.23
N ILE A 18 18.03 -1.95 -11.60
CA ILE A 18 17.74 -3.27 -12.15
C ILE A 18 16.34 -3.22 -12.76
N THR A 19 16.27 -3.19 -14.08
CA THR A 19 15.00 -3.35 -14.80
C THR A 19 14.54 -4.80 -14.68
N MET A 20 13.42 -5.00 -14.00
CA MET A 20 12.85 -6.32 -13.78
C MET A 20 12.45 -6.94 -15.12
N LYS A 21 12.92 -8.16 -15.42
CA LYS A 21 12.49 -8.93 -16.60
C LYS A 21 11.23 -9.76 -16.35
N ALA A 22 10.93 -10.04 -15.09
CA ALA A 22 9.72 -10.70 -14.61
C ALA A 22 9.39 -10.20 -13.20
N THR A 23 8.12 -10.34 -12.79
CA THR A 23 7.70 -10.08 -11.39
C THR A 23 8.41 -11.06 -10.47
N ALA A 24 9.09 -10.56 -9.44
CA ALA A 24 9.72 -11.41 -8.45
C ALA A 24 8.66 -11.96 -7.48
N LYS A 25 8.49 -13.29 -7.46
CA LYS A 25 7.49 -13.97 -6.62
C LYS A 25 8.14 -14.64 -5.40
N VAL A 26 7.55 -14.46 -4.22
CA VAL A 26 7.92 -15.15 -2.98
C VAL A 26 7.22 -16.52 -2.95
N ARG A 27 7.96 -17.59 -2.62
CA ARG A 27 7.37 -18.93 -2.46
C ARG A 27 6.63 -19.03 -1.12
N ASN A 28 5.50 -19.73 -1.08
CA ASN A 28 4.67 -19.81 0.13
C ASN A 28 5.30 -20.64 1.25
N THR A 29 6.20 -21.57 0.89
CA THR A 29 6.82 -22.51 1.83
C THR A 29 8.05 -21.94 2.56
N VAL A 30 8.53 -20.75 2.17
CA VAL A 30 9.70 -20.15 2.84
C VAL A 30 9.29 -19.46 4.13
N GLN A 31 10.18 -19.52 5.13
CA GLN A 31 9.90 -18.91 6.43
C GLN A 31 10.04 -17.38 6.39
N ARG A 32 11.12 -16.89 5.78
CA ARG A 32 11.49 -15.48 5.78
C ARG A 32 12.18 -15.08 4.49
N VAL A 33 11.92 -13.87 4.04
CA VAL A 33 12.63 -13.18 2.96
C VAL A 33 12.95 -11.76 3.42
N VAL A 34 14.22 -11.37 3.35
CA VAL A 34 14.64 -9.97 3.48
C VAL A 34 15.28 -9.56 2.17
N LEU A 35 14.70 -8.58 1.47
CA LEU A 35 15.33 -7.93 0.33
C LEU A 35 15.99 -6.64 0.82
N ASP A 36 17.32 -6.59 0.79
CA ASP A 36 18.10 -5.42 1.21
C ASP A 36 18.90 -4.83 0.06
N GLY A 37 18.53 -3.62 -0.35
CA GLY A 37 19.17 -2.89 -1.45
C GLY A 37 20.40 -2.08 -1.05
N GLY A 38 20.77 -2.05 0.24
CA GLY A 38 21.92 -1.28 0.74
C GLY A 38 21.85 0.23 0.46
N GLY A 39 20.68 0.76 0.12
CA GLY A 39 20.45 2.17 -0.23
C GLY A 39 20.84 2.53 -1.66
N LYS A 40 21.27 1.54 -2.46
CA LYS A 40 21.86 1.75 -3.80
C LYS A 40 21.03 1.15 -4.93
N VAL A 41 20.15 0.21 -4.60
CA VAL A 41 19.42 -0.57 -5.61
C VAL A 41 18.04 0.02 -5.86
N THR A 42 17.78 0.27 -7.14
CA THR A 42 16.44 0.51 -7.66
C THR A 42 15.96 -0.72 -8.43
N LEU A 43 14.83 -1.30 -8.03
CA LEU A 43 14.11 -2.30 -8.81
C LEU A 43 13.04 -1.58 -9.64
N SER A 44 13.14 -1.68 -10.96
CA SER A 44 12.25 -0.95 -11.88
C SER A 44 11.31 -1.90 -12.62
N GLY A 45 10.00 -1.65 -12.57
CA GLY A 45 9.00 -2.35 -13.38
C GLY A 45 8.94 -1.85 -14.83
N ALA A 46 9.70 -0.79 -15.18
CA ALA A 46 9.72 -0.13 -16.49
C ALA A 46 8.35 0.31 -17.04
N GLY A 47 7.37 0.51 -16.17
CA GLY A 47 5.99 0.82 -16.52
C GLY A 47 5.20 -0.37 -17.06
N GLN A 48 5.79 -1.57 -17.08
CA GLN A 48 5.23 -2.75 -17.75
C GLN A 48 4.72 -3.82 -16.79
N ARG A 49 5.19 -3.85 -15.54
CA ARG A 49 4.88 -4.95 -14.62
C ARG A 49 5.01 -4.59 -13.15
N ARG A 50 4.39 -5.41 -12.32
CA ARG A 50 4.65 -5.49 -10.89
C ARG A 50 6.09 -5.92 -10.61
N ILE A 51 6.66 -5.40 -9.53
CA ILE A 51 8.05 -5.72 -9.16
C ILE A 51 8.08 -6.94 -8.23
N LEU A 52 7.26 -6.94 -7.18
CA LEU A 52 7.29 -7.94 -6.12
C LEU A 52 5.89 -8.47 -5.82
N PHE A 53 5.78 -9.78 -5.64
CA PHE A 53 4.52 -10.46 -5.40
C PHE A 53 4.66 -11.51 -4.30
N MET A 54 3.75 -11.46 -3.33
CA MET A 54 3.60 -12.46 -2.28
C MET A 54 2.10 -12.71 -2.07
N ASN A 55 1.67 -13.95 -2.27
CA ASN A 55 0.28 -14.33 -2.03
C ASN A 55 0.24 -15.79 -1.60
N THR A 56 0.00 -16.02 -0.31
CA THR A 56 -0.11 -17.36 0.26
C THR A 56 -1.32 -18.14 -0.25
N CYS A 57 -2.32 -17.45 -0.82
CA CYS A 57 -3.46 -18.08 -1.47
C CYS A 57 -3.21 -18.44 -2.95
N ASP A 58 -2.10 -17.99 -3.54
CA ASP A 58 -1.68 -18.39 -4.89
C ASP A 58 -0.89 -19.70 -4.84
N SER A 59 -1.55 -20.82 -5.18
CA SER A 59 -0.94 -22.15 -5.18
C SER A 59 0.21 -22.30 -6.19
N ALA A 60 0.31 -21.43 -7.20
CA ALA A 60 1.46 -21.40 -8.11
C ALA A 60 2.76 -21.02 -7.37
N GLN A 61 2.67 -20.40 -6.19
CA GLN A 61 3.81 -20.12 -5.32
C GLN A 61 4.10 -21.20 -4.28
N GLY A 62 3.36 -22.32 -4.31
CA GLY A 62 3.54 -23.49 -3.47
C GLY A 62 2.31 -23.77 -2.61
N SER A 63 1.93 -25.05 -2.53
CA SER A 63 0.80 -25.48 -1.71
C SER A 63 1.14 -25.38 -0.22
N ILE A 64 0.21 -24.82 0.54
CA ILE A 64 0.26 -24.71 2.00
C ILE A 64 -1.07 -25.20 2.58
N GLY A 65 -1.04 -25.72 3.81
CA GLY A 65 -2.23 -26.19 4.51
C GLY A 65 -2.96 -25.07 5.27
N GLY A 66 -4.22 -25.31 5.60
CA GLY A 66 -5.03 -24.42 6.43
C GLY A 66 -5.53 -23.17 5.70
N ASN A 67 -5.88 -22.13 6.48
CA ASN A 67 -6.37 -20.87 5.94
C ASN A 67 -5.21 -20.08 5.32
N CYS A 68 -5.16 -19.99 3.98
CA CYS A 68 -4.10 -19.27 3.28
C CYS A 68 -4.05 -17.78 3.63
N ALA A 69 -5.18 -17.17 4.01
CA ALA A 69 -5.27 -15.75 4.34
C ALA A 69 -4.65 -15.42 5.71
N ASP A 70 -4.55 -16.39 6.63
CA ASP A 70 -3.99 -16.19 7.98
C ASP A 70 -2.74 -17.05 8.23
N GLN A 71 -1.77 -16.95 7.32
CA GLN A 71 -0.52 -17.68 7.43
C GLN A 71 0.54 -16.82 8.11
N ALA A 72 1.24 -17.36 9.12
CA ALA A 72 2.30 -16.61 9.80
C ALA A 72 3.57 -16.42 8.93
N THR A 73 3.71 -17.22 7.87
CA THR A 73 4.83 -17.21 6.92
C THR A 73 4.31 -17.24 5.48
N PRO A 74 5.06 -16.69 4.51
CA PRO A 74 6.38 -16.08 4.63
C PRO A 74 6.37 -14.72 5.35
N GLN A 75 7.46 -14.43 6.07
CA GLN A 75 7.74 -13.09 6.58
C GLN A 75 8.60 -12.33 5.58
N LEU A 76 8.03 -11.33 4.89
CA LEU A 76 8.73 -10.52 3.92
C LEU A 76 9.13 -9.16 4.53
N THR A 77 10.40 -8.80 4.40
CA THR A 77 10.89 -7.45 4.65
C THR A 77 11.54 -6.90 3.40
N VAL A 78 11.18 -5.68 3.01
CA VAL A 78 11.91 -4.90 2.00
C VAL A 78 12.58 -3.73 2.70
N GLN A 79 13.89 -3.57 2.47
CA GLN A 79 14.65 -2.52 3.12
C GLN A 79 15.71 -1.89 2.23
N ASN A 80 15.96 -0.59 2.45
CA ASN A 80 17.01 0.16 1.76
C ASN A 80 16.92 0.06 0.23
N LEU A 81 15.69 0.04 -0.32
CA LEU A 81 15.39 -0.19 -1.73
C LEU A 81 14.60 0.97 -2.32
N THR A 82 14.76 1.18 -3.62
CA THR A 82 13.81 1.96 -4.41
C THR A 82 13.00 1.02 -5.32
N PHE A 83 11.67 1.12 -5.28
CA PHE A 83 10.75 0.47 -6.20
C PHE A 83 10.18 1.52 -7.15
N ALA A 84 10.57 1.47 -8.42
CA ALA A 84 10.24 2.50 -9.39
C ALA A 84 9.43 1.95 -10.56
N ASN A 85 8.49 2.75 -11.08
CA ASN A 85 7.79 2.47 -12.33
C ASN A 85 7.18 1.05 -12.37
N GLY A 86 6.73 0.50 -11.25
CA GLY A 86 5.92 -0.69 -11.19
C GLY A 86 4.54 -0.42 -11.78
N ASN A 87 3.96 -1.39 -12.48
CA ASN A 87 2.63 -1.26 -13.07
C ASN A 87 1.85 -2.58 -12.97
N SER A 88 0.71 -2.57 -12.29
CA SER A 88 -0.20 -3.73 -12.20
C SER A 88 -1.35 -3.70 -13.20
N ASN A 89 -1.43 -2.71 -14.09
CA ASN A 89 -2.54 -2.62 -15.03
C ASN A 89 -2.60 -3.88 -15.92
N GLY A 90 -3.79 -4.48 -16.01
CA GLY A 90 -4.01 -5.74 -16.72
C GLY A 90 -3.64 -7.01 -15.93
N ALA A 91 -3.07 -6.90 -14.72
CA ALA A 91 -2.71 -8.05 -13.89
C ALA A 91 -3.85 -8.55 -12.99
N ARG A 92 -5.11 -8.14 -13.27
CA ARG A 92 -6.30 -8.51 -12.47
C ARG A 92 -6.67 -9.99 -12.53
N THR A 93 -6.20 -10.70 -13.54
CA THR A 93 -6.54 -12.10 -13.79
C THR A 93 -5.78 -13.06 -12.89
N ASP A 94 -4.85 -12.57 -12.07
CA ASP A 94 -3.81 -13.41 -11.50
C ASP A 94 -4.18 -14.01 -10.13
N TYR A 95 -5.24 -13.57 -9.43
CA TYR A 95 -5.66 -14.08 -8.11
C TYR A 95 -6.97 -13.46 -7.59
N ASP A 96 -7.72 -14.19 -6.74
CA ASP A 96 -8.82 -13.64 -5.93
C ASP A 96 -8.30 -12.53 -5.01
N GLY A 97 -8.86 -11.33 -5.12
CA GLY A 97 -8.43 -10.16 -4.34
C GLY A 97 -8.45 -8.83 -5.11
N GLY A 98 -8.70 -8.85 -6.42
CA GLY A 98 -8.80 -7.62 -7.20
C GLY A 98 -7.44 -6.97 -7.48
N GLY A 99 -7.42 -6.08 -8.47
CA GLY A 99 -6.21 -5.43 -8.98
C GLY A 99 -5.42 -4.63 -7.95
N GLY A 100 -4.38 -3.93 -8.41
CA GLY A 100 -3.55 -3.07 -7.58
C GLY A 100 -2.15 -3.61 -7.30
N GLY A 101 -1.42 -2.92 -6.42
CA GLY A 101 -0.08 -3.30 -6.01
C GLY A 101 0.91 -3.14 -7.16
N GLY A 102 1.03 -1.92 -7.69
CA GLY A 102 1.85 -1.62 -8.87
C GLY A 102 3.32 -1.95 -8.67
N ALA A 103 3.90 -1.64 -7.51
CA ALA A 103 5.23 -2.14 -7.14
C ALA A 103 5.13 -3.48 -6.42
N VAL A 104 4.34 -3.55 -5.34
CA VAL A 104 4.25 -4.72 -4.47
C VAL A 104 2.80 -5.08 -4.21
N PHE A 105 2.51 -6.37 -4.33
CA PHE A 105 1.28 -6.97 -3.84
C PHE A 105 1.60 -7.99 -2.76
N GLN A 106 0.88 -7.93 -1.63
CA GLN A 106 1.03 -8.85 -0.53
C GLN A 106 -0.34 -9.34 -0.02
N ARG A 107 -0.50 -10.66 0.11
CA ARG A 107 -1.65 -11.31 0.78
C ARG A 107 -1.19 -12.48 1.64
N GLY A 108 -1.69 -12.56 2.88
CA GLY A 108 -1.24 -13.53 3.88
C GLY A 108 0.25 -13.39 4.24
N GLY A 109 0.75 -14.20 5.18
CA GLY A 109 2.10 -13.99 5.69
C GLY A 109 2.20 -12.73 6.55
N ARG A 110 3.41 -12.17 6.62
CA ARG A 110 3.73 -10.91 7.31
C ARG A 110 4.57 -10.02 6.42
N PHE A 111 4.37 -8.70 6.47
CA PHE A 111 5.11 -7.75 5.66
C PHE A 111 5.65 -6.57 6.47
N LYS A 112 6.84 -6.10 6.09
CA LYS A 112 7.49 -4.92 6.66
C LYS A 112 8.25 -4.15 5.58
N VAL A 113 8.19 -2.83 5.67
CA VAL A 113 8.90 -1.89 4.80
C VAL A 113 9.76 -0.97 5.66
N VAL A 114 11.06 -0.89 5.35
CA VAL A 114 12.00 -0.05 6.11
C VAL A 114 12.88 0.75 5.16
N ASN A 115 13.05 2.04 5.40
CA ASN A 115 14.02 2.89 4.67
C ASN A 115 13.95 2.73 3.14
N SER A 116 12.74 2.66 2.60
CA SER A 116 12.52 2.32 1.19
C SER A 116 11.67 3.38 0.48
N ARG A 117 11.88 3.53 -0.82
CA ARG A 117 11.22 4.52 -1.67
C ARG A 117 10.36 3.85 -2.73
N PHE A 118 9.18 4.37 -2.98
CA PHE A 118 8.26 3.90 -4.00
C PHE A 118 7.91 5.07 -4.91
N VAL A 119 8.31 5.01 -6.17
CA VAL A 119 8.30 6.17 -7.06
C VAL A 119 7.60 5.85 -8.38
N ASN A 120 6.65 6.69 -8.76
CA ASN A 120 5.97 6.67 -10.08
C ASN A 120 5.29 5.35 -10.42
N ASN A 121 4.90 4.58 -9.41
CA ASN A 121 4.22 3.31 -9.62
C ASN A 121 2.76 3.54 -10.05
N ARG A 122 2.20 2.58 -10.78
CA ARG A 122 0.88 2.65 -11.39
C ARG A 122 0.07 1.42 -11.07
N CYS A 123 -1.22 1.60 -10.93
CA CYS A 123 -2.17 0.51 -10.95
C CYS A 123 -3.31 0.83 -11.93
N GLU A 124 -4.28 -0.06 -12.02
CA GLU A 124 -5.52 0.13 -12.74
C GLU A 124 -6.21 1.47 -12.39
N SER A 125 -6.79 2.11 -13.39
CA SER A 125 -7.37 3.46 -13.25
C SER A 125 -8.75 3.49 -12.60
N THR A 126 -9.46 2.37 -12.56
CA THR A 126 -10.85 2.26 -12.07
C THR A 126 -11.03 1.08 -11.13
N GLY A 127 -12.14 1.01 -10.39
CA GLY A 127 -12.51 -0.13 -9.55
C GLY A 127 -12.62 0.24 -8.07
N PRO A 128 -13.69 -0.15 -7.37
CA PRO A 128 -13.94 0.26 -5.98
C PRO A 128 -12.85 -0.20 -5.00
N ASP A 129 -12.46 -1.48 -5.08
CA ASP A 129 -11.47 -2.11 -4.20
C ASP A 129 -10.11 -2.35 -4.87
N VAL A 130 -9.75 -1.48 -5.80
CA VAL A 130 -8.48 -1.56 -6.53
C VAL A 130 -7.61 -0.39 -6.13
N GLY A 131 -6.44 -0.67 -5.55
CA GLY A 131 -5.63 0.37 -4.94
C GLY A 131 -4.14 0.04 -4.85
N GLY A 132 -3.35 0.98 -4.33
CA GLY A 132 -1.95 0.74 -4.02
C GLY A 132 -1.08 0.78 -5.26
N ALA A 133 -0.83 1.96 -5.83
CA ALA A 133 0.15 2.05 -6.91
C ALA A 133 1.52 1.58 -6.41
N ALA A 134 1.92 1.96 -5.19
CA ALA A 134 3.09 1.35 -4.57
C ALA A 134 2.77 0.00 -3.93
N LEU A 135 1.94 -0.03 -2.89
CA LEU A 135 1.71 -1.22 -2.08
C LEU A 135 0.22 -1.55 -1.97
N ARG A 136 -0.12 -2.80 -2.24
CA ARG A 136 -1.43 -3.37 -1.95
C ARG A 136 -1.29 -4.52 -0.97
N VAL A 137 -2.00 -4.47 0.14
CA VAL A 137 -1.91 -5.47 1.21
C VAL A 137 -3.27 -6.03 1.62
N PHE A 138 -3.38 -7.34 1.73
CA PHE A 138 -4.56 -8.08 2.19
C PHE A 138 -4.20 -9.04 3.31
N ASP A 139 -5.18 -9.32 4.17
CA ASP A 139 -5.23 -10.47 5.08
C ASP A 139 -3.88 -10.73 5.77
N GLN A 140 -3.45 -9.83 6.66
CA GLN A 140 -2.18 -10.04 7.33
C GLN A 140 -2.36 -10.90 8.56
N SER A 141 -1.45 -11.86 8.79
CA SER A 141 -1.70 -12.86 9.82
C SER A 141 -1.90 -12.27 11.21
N LYS A 142 -2.93 -12.81 11.90
CA LYS A 142 -3.43 -12.42 13.23
C LYS A 142 -3.84 -10.96 13.34
N ASP A 143 -4.20 -10.31 12.22
CA ASP A 143 -4.52 -8.88 12.12
C ASP A 143 -3.43 -7.93 12.65
N LEU A 144 -2.22 -8.46 12.88
CA LEU A 144 -1.07 -7.68 13.34
C LEU A 144 -0.69 -6.68 12.23
N PRO A 145 -0.22 -5.47 12.58
CA PRO A 145 -0.06 -4.41 11.60
C PRO A 145 1.11 -4.64 10.63
N VAL A 146 1.02 -4.08 9.42
CA VAL A 146 2.20 -3.84 8.56
C VAL A 146 2.94 -2.66 9.15
N TYR A 147 4.27 -2.79 9.28
CA TYR A 147 5.12 -1.66 9.66
C TYR A 147 5.74 -1.03 8.41
N VAL A 148 5.58 0.28 8.28
CA VAL A 148 6.21 1.12 7.26
C VAL A 148 7.03 2.17 8.00
N VAL A 149 8.35 2.12 7.88
CA VAL A 149 9.25 2.95 8.70
C VAL A 149 10.25 3.67 7.81
N ASN A 150 10.36 4.99 7.99
CA ASN A 150 11.33 5.83 7.28
C ASN A 150 11.23 5.70 5.75
N SER A 151 10.00 5.68 5.21
CA SER A 151 9.76 5.35 3.79
C SER A 151 9.13 6.49 3.02
N THR A 152 9.31 6.51 1.70
CA THR A 152 8.73 7.53 0.81
C THR A 152 7.84 6.90 -0.25
N PHE A 153 6.67 7.48 -0.47
CA PHE A 153 5.70 7.09 -1.50
C PHE A 153 5.37 8.32 -2.35
N GLU A 154 5.80 8.30 -3.61
CA GLU A 154 5.76 9.49 -4.45
C GLU A 154 5.27 9.22 -5.88
N GLY A 155 4.38 10.10 -6.36
CA GLY A 155 3.97 10.11 -7.77
C GLY A 155 3.15 8.89 -8.19
N GLY A 156 2.62 8.14 -7.23
CA GLY A 156 1.77 6.98 -7.47
C GLY A 156 0.46 7.40 -8.11
N VAL A 157 -0.04 6.61 -9.08
CA VAL A 157 -1.37 6.83 -9.68
C VAL A 157 -2.11 5.51 -9.81
N CYS A 158 -3.33 5.47 -9.29
CA CYS A 158 -4.10 4.25 -9.13
C CYS A 158 -5.59 4.60 -8.96
N SER A 159 -6.48 3.62 -9.03
CA SER A 159 -7.91 3.89 -8.83
C SER A 159 -8.17 4.45 -7.42
N ASN A 160 -7.57 3.83 -6.40
CA ASN A 160 -7.59 4.27 -5.01
C ASN A 160 -6.21 4.17 -4.38
N GLY A 161 -5.98 4.78 -3.22
CA GLY A 161 -4.82 4.51 -2.37
C GLY A 161 -3.49 4.55 -3.11
N ALA A 162 -3.21 5.61 -3.87
CA ALA A 162 -2.14 5.54 -4.86
C ALA A 162 -0.73 5.43 -4.25
N GLY A 163 -0.54 5.89 -3.01
CA GLY A 163 0.58 5.45 -2.19
C GLY A 163 0.39 3.98 -1.78
N ILE A 164 -0.37 3.75 -0.72
CA ILE A 164 -0.65 2.41 -0.20
C ILE A 164 -2.15 2.15 -0.10
N SER A 165 -2.54 0.90 -0.21
CA SER A 165 -3.90 0.49 0.14
C SER A 165 -3.99 -0.88 0.78
N SER A 166 -5.08 -1.10 1.51
CA SER A 166 -5.39 -2.39 2.12
C SER A 166 -6.87 -2.75 2.17
N ILE A 167 -7.16 -4.04 2.36
CA ILE A 167 -8.45 -4.54 2.88
C ILE A 167 -8.16 -5.46 4.08
N HIS A 168 -8.87 -5.27 5.20
CA HIS A 168 -8.73 -6.05 6.45
C HIS A 168 -7.29 -6.08 6.99
N VAL A 169 -6.57 -4.94 6.95
CA VAL A 169 -5.18 -4.87 7.42
C VAL A 169 -4.94 -3.60 8.22
N SER A 170 -4.28 -3.78 9.37
CA SER A 170 -3.80 -2.70 10.21
C SER A 170 -2.43 -2.17 9.73
N TRP A 171 -2.18 -0.88 9.94
CA TRP A 171 -0.93 -0.20 9.58
C TRP A 171 -0.33 0.54 10.77
N VAL A 172 0.99 0.49 10.87
CA VAL A 172 1.81 1.39 11.67
C VAL A 172 2.82 2.05 10.73
N VAL A 173 2.65 3.35 10.51
CA VAL A 173 3.47 4.15 9.60
C VAL A 173 4.23 5.20 10.41
N LEU A 174 5.56 5.09 10.36
CA LEU A 174 6.46 5.87 11.19
C LEU A 174 7.43 6.65 10.32
N ASN A 175 7.62 7.94 10.61
CA ASN A 175 8.64 8.80 10.01
C ASN A 175 8.67 8.76 8.47
N SER A 176 7.50 8.70 7.84
CA SER A 176 7.40 8.45 6.40
C SER A 176 6.84 9.66 5.65
N LEU A 177 6.97 9.64 4.32
CA LEU A 177 6.53 10.70 3.41
C LEU A 177 5.62 10.12 2.33
N PHE A 178 4.45 10.71 2.16
CA PHE A 178 3.53 10.44 1.06
C PHE A 178 3.30 11.73 0.30
N ARG A 179 3.73 11.81 -0.96
CA ARG A 179 3.54 13.04 -1.74
C ARG A 179 3.16 12.83 -3.19
N ASN A 180 2.38 13.76 -3.73
CA ASN A 180 2.05 13.82 -5.15
C ASN A 180 1.37 12.53 -5.68
N ASN A 181 0.72 11.76 -4.82
CA ASN A 181 -0.02 10.56 -5.21
C ASN A 181 -1.45 10.92 -5.62
N GLN A 182 -2.03 10.20 -6.59
CA GLN A 182 -3.33 10.53 -7.17
C GLN A 182 -4.23 9.29 -7.26
N ALA A 183 -5.36 9.32 -6.54
CA ALA A 183 -6.47 8.40 -6.72
C ALA A 183 -7.38 8.93 -7.83
N ILE A 184 -7.35 8.27 -8.99
CA ILE A 184 -7.96 8.77 -10.23
C ILE A 184 -9.27 8.08 -10.61
N GLY A 185 -9.70 7.07 -9.85
CA GLY A 185 -10.98 6.41 -10.05
C GLY A 185 -12.16 7.37 -9.92
N LYS A 186 -13.36 6.88 -10.26
CA LYS A 186 -14.59 7.65 -10.17
C LYS A 186 -15.74 6.72 -9.83
N GLY A 187 -16.52 7.09 -8.83
CA GLY A 187 -17.67 6.29 -8.39
C GLY A 187 -17.68 5.90 -6.93
N ALA A 188 -16.59 6.14 -6.18
CA ALA A 188 -16.41 5.72 -4.80
C ALA A 188 -16.45 4.19 -4.58
N ASN A 189 -16.52 3.77 -3.32
CA ASN A 189 -16.72 2.38 -2.89
C ASN A 189 -17.86 2.35 -1.85
N PRO A 190 -18.98 1.62 -2.08
CA PRO A 190 -19.35 0.91 -3.31
C PRO A 190 -19.49 1.85 -4.51
N ALA A 191 -19.36 1.30 -5.72
CA ALA A 191 -19.47 2.08 -6.94
C ALA A 191 -20.90 2.64 -7.10
N ARG A 192 -21.01 3.97 -7.28
CA ARG A 192 -22.27 4.62 -7.65
C ARG A 192 -22.77 4.11 -8.99
N ALA A 193 -24.09 4.08 -9.17
CA ALA A 193 -24.72 3.64 -10.41
C ALA A 193 -24.12 4.34 -11.65
N GLY A 194 -23.80 3.56 -12.68
CA GLY A 194 -23.21 4.06 -13.93
C GLY A 194 -21.74 4.47 -13.86
N THR A 195 -21.02 4.17 -12.78
CA THR A 195 -19.59 4.48 -12.63
C THR A 195 -18.76 3.22 -12.41
N PRO A 196 -17.48 3.21 -12.81
CA PRO A 196 -16.63 2.03 -12.67
C PRO A 196 -16.04 1.87 -11.24
N GLY A 197 -16.30 2.82 -10.33
CA GLY A 197 -15.84 2.80 -8.94
C GLY A 197 -14.42 3.35 -8.73
N GLY A 198 -14.12 3.60 -7.46
CA GLY A 198 -12.84 4.10 -6.96
C GLY A 198 -12.77 5.64 -6.90
N GLY A 199 -11.55 6.17 -6.76
CA GLY A 199 -11.26 7.61 -6.64
C GLY A 199 -10.96 8.08 -5.23
N SER A 200 -10.79 7.16 -4.28
CA SER A 200 -10.63 7.47 -2.86
C SER A 200 -9.19 7.25 -2.36
N GLY A 201 -8.77 8.03 -1.36
CA GLY A 201 -7.49 7.82 -0.68
C GLY A 201 -6.30 8.19 -1.56
N GLY A 202 -6.01 9.48 -1.78
CA GLY A 202 -4.90 9.87 -2.66
C GLY A 202 -3.56 9.27 -2.22
N ALA A 203 -3.23 9.35 -0.93
CA ALA A 203 -2.07 8.67 -0.36
C ALA A 203 -2.40 7.29 0.21
N ILE A 204 -3.39 7.19 1.10
CA ILE A 204 -3.71 5.97 1.85
C ILE A 204 -5.19 5.60 1.68
N TYR A 205 -5.46 4.34 1.36
CA TYR A 205 -6.82 3.78 1.33
C TYR A 205 -6.89 2.54 2.22
N CYS A 206 -7.83 2.52 3.16
CA CYS A 206 -8.08 1.36 4.03
C CYS A 206 -9.58 1.03 4.07
N ASP A 207 -9.88 -0.25 3.85
CA ASP A 207 -11.21 -0.84 4.00
C ASP A 207 -11.12 -2.12 4.85
N GLY A 208 -12.24 -2.59 5.41
CA GLY A 208 -12.36 -3.82 6.19
C GLY A 208 -13.29 -3.65 7.38
N ASP A 209 -13.35 -4.65 8.26
CA ASP A 209 -14.13 -4.58 9.50
C ASP A 209 -13.28 -3.95 10.61
N LYS A 210 -12.61 -4.79 11.42
CA LYS A 210 -11.75 -4.38 12.52
C LYS A 210 -10.30 -4.24 12.09
N PHE A 211 -9.80 -3.00 12.01
CA PHE A 211 -8.39 -2.70 11.77
C PHE A 211 -7.99 -1.34 12.34
N THR A 212 -6.68 -1.06 12.36
CA THR A 212 -6.16 0.23 12.86
C THR A 212 -5.22 0.90 11.88
N LEU A 213 -5.23 2.23 11.82
CA LEU A 213 -4.21 3.04 11.17
C LEU A 213 -3.52 3.94 12.20
N ALA A 214 -2.22 3.75 12.42
CA ALA A 214 -1.42 4.61 13.27
C ALA A 214 -0.33 5.32 12.45
N LEU A 215 -0.35 6.65 12.46
CA LEU A 215 0.68 7.51 11.86
C LEU A 215 1.45 8.21 12.98
N ASN A 216 2.79 8.17 12.93
CA ASN A 216 3.63 8.99 13.82
C ASN A 216 4.80 9.60 13.04
N GLY A 217 5.08 10.88 13.22
CA GLY A 217 6.20 11.58 12.56
C GLY A 217 6.09 11.62 11.04
N THR A 218 4.87 11.46 10.48
CA THR A 218 4.65 11.23 9.05
C THR A 218 4.18 12.51 8.36
N VAL A 219 4.68 12.74 7.14
CA VAL A 219 4.24 13.84 6.27
C VAL A 219 3.42 13.28 5.12
N ILE A 220 2.22 13.82 4.90
CA ILE A 220 1.38 13.51 3.75
C ILE A 220 1.04 14.83 3.07
N GLU A 221 1.55 15.05 1.86
CA GLU A 221 1.39 16.33 1.19
C GLU A 221 1.09 16.26 -0.30
N ASN A 222 0.27 17.19 -0.80
CA ASN A 222 0.02 17.35 -2.23
C ASN A 222 -0.55 16.09 -2.93
N ASN A 223 -1.27 15.25 -2.17
CA ASN A 223 -1.95 14.07 -2.72
C ASN A 223 -3.39 14.43 -3.10
N LYS A 224 -3.96 13.78 -4.11
CA LYS A 224 -5.31 14.10 -4.60
C LYS A 224 -6.18 12.85 -4.68
N ALA A 225 -7.45 13.01 -4.31
CA ALA A 225 -8.51 12.04 -4.57
C ALA A 225 -9.62 12.67 -5.42
N ASN A 226 -10.02 12.01 -6.50
CA ASN A 226 -11.16 12.42 -7.32
C ASN A 226 -12.51 12.28 -6.59
N GLU A 227 -12.57 11.44 -5.56
CA GLU A 227 -13.71 11.27 -4.67
C GLU A 227 -13.32 11.74 -3.26
N GLY A 228 -13.08 10.82 -2.33
CA GLY A 228 -12.88 11.17 -0.92
C GLY A 228 -11.50 10.87 -0.36
N GLY A 229 -11.07 11.73 0.57
CA GLY A 229 -9.83 11.53 1.32
C GLY A 229 -8.57 11.70 0.48
N GLY A 230 -8.25 12.93 0.06
CA GLY A 230 -6.99 13.21 -0.66
C GLY A 230 -5.74 12.69 0.06
N ALA A 231 -5.72 12.78 1.39
CA ALA A 231 -4.70 12.15 2.23
C ALA A 231 -5.09 10.71 2.56
N ILE A 232 -6.20 10.51 3.27
CA ILE A 232 -6.58 9.22 3.83
C ILE A 232 -8.05 8.96 3.58
N PHE A 233 -8.36 7.79 3.03
CA PHE A 233 -9.71 7.22 3.05
C PHE A 233 -9.70 6.00 3.97
N PHE A 234 -10.55 6.00 4.98
CA PHE A 234 -10.64 4.95 5.99
C PHE A 234 -12.10 4.54 6.17
N VAL A 235 -12.41 3.27 5.90
CA VAL A 235 -13.73 2.69 6.11
C VAL A 235 -13.61 1.39 6.92
N SER A 236 -14.20 1.39 8.11
CA SER A 236 -14.44 0.21 8.93
C SER A 236 -15.92 -0.12 8.86
N ASN A 237 -16.26 -1.22 8.20
CA ASN A 237 -17.63 -1.59 7.82
C ASN A 237 -18.51 -1.84 9.06
N ASP A 238 -17.95 -2.45 10.11
CA ASP A 238 -18.61 -2.71 11.38
C ASP A 238 -18.43 -1.59 12.42
N ARG A 239 -17.77 -0.48 12.04
CA ARG A 239 -17.44 0.65 12.91
C ARG A 239 -16.62 0.26 14.15
N THR A 240 -15.73 -0.72 14.05
CA THR A 240 -14.82 -1.08 15.16
C THR A 240 -13.38 -0.59 14.97
N GLY A 241 -13.01 -0.23 13.74
CA GLY A 241 -11.68 0.24 13.39
C GLY A 241 -11.36 1.64 13.94
N THR A 242 -10.07 1.89 14.20
CA THR A 242 -9.60 3.16 14.79
C THR A 242 -8.42 3.76 14.03
N MET A 243 -8.27 5.08 14.12
CA MET A 243 -7.15 5.80 13.53
C MET A 243 -6.53 6.77 14.54
N SER A 244 -5.19 6.87 14.51
CA SER A 244 -4.40 7.83 15.28
C SER A 244 -3.36 8.50 14.38
N ILE A 245 -3.20 9.81 14.56
CA ILE A 245 -2.26 10.65 13.82
C ILE A 245 -1.49 11.47 14.85
N GLU A 246 -0.20 11.18 15.00
CA GLU A 246 0.65 11.78 16.02
C GLU A 246 1.85 12.47 15.39
N ASN A 247 2.20 13.67 15.89
CA ASN A 247 3.40 14.41 15.47
C ASN A 247 3.58 14.50 13.94
N SER A 248 2.47 14.60 13.21
CA SER A 248 2.42 14.43 11.76
C SER A 248 1.89 15.68 11.07
N ARG A 249 2.20 15.83 9.78
CA ARG A 249 1.73 16.97 8.97
C ARG A 249 1.00 16.46 7.74
N LEU A 250 -0.27 16.81 7.63
CA LEU A 250 -1.08 16.56 6.44
C LEU A 250 -1.44 17.91 5.83
N LYS A 251 -0.92 18.22 4.64
CA LYS A 251 -1.12 19.53 3.98
C LYS A 251 -1.38 19.39 2.49
N GLY A 252 -2.27 20.19 1.91
CA GLY A 252 -2.38 20.23 0.46
C GLY A 252 -3.01 18.98 -0.14
N ASN A 253 -3.89 18.28 0.58
CA ASN A 253 -4.41 16.98 0.14
C ASN A 253 -5.90 17.04 -0.29
N PRO A 254 -6.24 17.65 -1.44
CA PRO A 254 -7.64 17.87 -1.82
C PRO A 254 -8.43 16.57 -2.03
N SER A 255 -9.62 16.53 -1.41
CA SER A 255 -10.71 15.60 -1.73
C SER A 255 -11.70 16.33 -2.66
N ALA A 256 -11.87 15.87 -3.90
CA ALA A 256 -12.73 16.58 -4.85
C ALA A 256 -14.23 16.32 -4.64
N GLY A 257 -14.58 15.20 -4.02
CA GLY A 257 -15.96 14.79 -3.74
C GLY A 257 -16.35 15.01 -2.29
N PHE A 258 -15.69 14.32 -1.35
CA PHE A 258 -16.11 14.30 0.04
C PHE A 258 -14.97 14.09 1.04
N GLU A 259 -15.15 14.58 2.26
CA GLU A 259 -14.25 14.35 3.39
C GLU A 259 -15.05 14.48 4.69
N THR A 260 -14.46 14.09 5.81
CA THR A 260 -15.09 14.19 7.13
C THR A 260 -14.90 15.60 7.68
N ASP A 261 -15.98 16.21 8.17
CA ASP A 261 -15.94 17.57 8.72
C ASP A 261 -14.86 17.75 9.79
N GLY A 262 -14.06 18.81 9.63
CA GLY A 262 -12.93 19.13 10.49
C GLY A 262 -11.70 18.23 10.32
N LEU A 263 -11.67 17.34 9.33
CA LEU A 263 -10.51 16.51 8.99
C LEU A 263 -10.13 16.73 7.50
N PRO A 264 -9.47 17.86 7.16
CA PRO A 264 -9.20 18.20 5.76
C PRO A 264 -8.34 17.12 5.08
N GLY A 265 -8.75 16.70 3.89
CA GLY A 265 -8.12 15.62 3.13
C GLY A 265 -8.37 14.21 3.66
N ILE A 266 -9.23 14.03 4.68
CA ILE A 266 -9.50 12.73 5.29
C ILE A 266 -10.98 12.40 5.18
N PHE A 267 -11.30 11.23 4.65
CA PHE A 267 -12.60 10.60 4.89
C PHE A 267 -12.42 9.47 5.90
N PHE A 268 -13.17 9.54 7.00
CA PHE A 268 -13.07 8.57 8.09
C PHE A 268 -14.46 8.04 8.49
N LEU A 269 -14.55 6.71 8.45
CA LEU A 269 -15.70 5.94 8.88
C LEU A 269 -15.22 4.83 9.82
N GLY A 270 -15.18 5.08 11.12
CA GLY A 270 -14.72 4.09 12.11
C GLY A 270 -15.41 4.25 13.45
N ALA A 271 -14.83 3.65 14.50
CA ALA A 271 -15.44 3.55 15.83
C ALA A 271 -15.65 4.88 16.52
N ARG A 272 -14.71 5.81 16.36
CA ARG A 272 -14.74 7.15 16.96
C ARG A 272 -13.82 8.07 16.19
N ARG A 273 -14.01 9.38 16.34
CA ARG A 273 -13.18 10.40 15.69
C ARG A 273 -11.69 10.12 15.94
N PRO A 274 -10.82 10.23 14.91
CA PRO A 274 -9.39 9.96 15.05
C PRO A 274 -8.72 10.92 16.03
N THR A 275 -7.69 10.45 16.73
CA THR A 275 -6.81 11.32 17.52
C THR A 275 -5.78 11.98 16.59
N THR A 276 -5.49 13.26 16.80
CA THR A 276 -4.57 14.06 15.95
C THR A 276 -3.49 14.78 16.77
N THR A 277 -3.04 14.18 17.87
CA THR A 277 -2.14 14.79 18.86
C THR A 277 -0.84 15.30 18.24
N GLY A 278 -0.46 16.54 18.52
CA GLY A 278 0.78 17.14 18.00
C GLY A 278 0.84 17.22 16.46
N SER A 279 -0.30 17.07 15.78
CA SER A 279 -0.37 17.02 14.32
C SER A 279 -1.07 18.24 13.73
N THR A 280 -0.65 18.63 12.54
CA THR A 280 -1.27 19.72 11.77
C THR A 280 -1.96 19.16 10.54
N LEU A 281 -3.26 19.41 10.42
CA LEU A 281 -4.06 19.08 9.25
C LEU A 281 -4.49 20.40 8.56
N SER A 282 -4.13 20.57 7.29
CA SER A 282 -4.53 21.74 6.52
C SER A 282 -4.85 21.39 5.08
N LYS A 283 -5.65 22.25 4.44
CA LYS A 283 -5.88 22.21 3.01
C LYS A 283 -4.61 22.45 2.21
#